data_AF-A0A5B9QB52-F1
#
_entry.id   AF-A0A5B9QB52-F1
#
_cell.length_a   1.000
_cell.length_b   1.000
_cell.length_c   1.000
_cell.angle_alpha   90.00
_cell.angle_beta   90.00
_cell.angle_gamma   90.00
#
_symmetry.space_group_name_H-M   'P 1'
#
loop_
_entity.id
_entity.type
_entity.pdbx_description
1 polymer ?
#
loop_
_entity_poly.entity_id
_entity_poly.type
_entity_poly.pdbx_seq_one_letter_code
_entity_poly.pdbx_strand_id
1 'polypeptide(L)'
;MPLNRLNCVIGLLCIAFAASESASADDWPQWLGPERDGVWREDGIMREFPAEGPPVLWRTPIGSGYSGPSIVGDRVYITDRQLNKGQQNSDNAFDRSPTVGSERVLCLDATDGSILWTHEYPCKYTISYAAGPRTSPLVADGKVYTLGAEGDLYCLDAKTGKPLWSRELKEDYDMPAPVWGFAGHPLLDGDRLICLVGGKGSVAVAFNKDTGEEIWRSLSAAEPGYCPPMIYELGGRRQLVIWHPQAVNGLDPVTGEVFWSIPFSVKAGMTIATPRKAGERLFVSAFYDGPMLLGFENSESVPDLIWRGESHSERNTDKLHAVMSTPFIEDGYIYGVGSYGQLRCLDLATGERIWEDLRATGSTGDLHSRTDRWANAFLIKHEDRYFIANEQGDLIIAELTPAGYEEISRAHLIEPDNTMAGRKVVWSHPAFANRRVYLRNDNEIICVDLAKP
;
A
#
# COMPACT_ATOMS: atom_id res chain seq x y z
N MET A 1 -52.45 -58.15 30.85
CA MET A 1 -51.30 -57.68 30.05
C MET A 1 -51.69 -57.73 28.57
N PRO A 2 -51.42 -56.73 27.72
CA PRO A 2 -51.12 -55.31 27.97
C PRO A 2 -51.91 -54.31 27.07
N LEU A 3 -51.77 -53.02 27.43
CA LEU A 3 -51.69 -51.82 26.57
C LEU A 3 -52.96 -51.12 26.02
N ASN A 4 -53.40 -50.11 26.78
CA ASN A 4 -54.09 -48.90 26.31
C ASN A 4 -53.21 -48.10 25.33
N ARG A 5 -53.80 -47.61 24.24
CA ARG A 5 -53.22 -46.54 23.39
C ARG A 5 -53.98 -45.24 23.65
N LEU A 6 -53.27 -44.23 24.16
CA LEU A 6 -53.76 -42.86 24.30
C LEU A 6 -53.10 -42.02 23.20
N ASN A 7 -53.91 -41.40 22.35
CA ASN A 7 -53.45 -40.47 21.33
C ASN A 7 -53.01 -39.16 22.00
N CYS A 8 -51.76 -38.75 21.76
CA CYS A 8 -51.26 -37.43 22.13
C CYS A 8 -51.01 -36.64 20.83
N VAL A 9 -51.74 -35.54 20.65
CA VAL A 9 -51.55 -34.57 19.58
C VAL A 9 -50.40 -33.65 19.98
N ILE A 10 -49.33 -33.62 19.19
CA ILE A 10 -48.21 -32.68 19.36
C ILE A 10 -48.27 -31.67 18.22
N GLY A 11 -48.55 -30.41 18.55
CA GLY A 11 -48.43 -29.29 17.64
C GLY A 11 -46.96 -28.95 17.40
N LEU A 12 -46.55 -28.87 16.13
CA LEU A 12 -45.24 -28.34 15.75
C LEU A 12 -45.28 -26.80 15.78
N LEU A 13 -44.49 -26.21 16.67
CA LEU A 13 -44.12 -24.80 16.62
C LEU A 13 -42.87 -24.69 15.71
N CYS A 14 -43.02 -24.16 14.50
CA CYS A 14 -41.88 -23.83 13.64
C CYS A 14 -41.27 -22.49 14.12
N ILE A 15 -40.16 -22.57 14.86
CA ILE A 15 -39.32 -21.41 15.17
C ILE A 15 -38.45 -21.16 13.94
N ALA A 16 -38.73 -20.08 13.21
CA ALA A 16 -37.86 -19.59 12.15
C ALA A 16 -36.60 -18.98 12.79
N PHE A 17 -35.48 -19.68 12.70
CA PHE A 17 -34.16 -19.10 12.95
C PHE A 17 -33.86 -18.13 11.81
N ALA A 18 -33.99 -16.83 12.05
CA ALA A 18 -33.35 -15.82 11.22
C ALA A 18 -31.85 -15.99 11.39
N ALA A 19 -31.17 -16.52 10.38
CA ALA A 19 -29.73 -16.49 10.31
C ALA A 19 -29.32 -15.02 10.20
N SER A 20 -28.81 -14.44 11.29
CA SER A 20 -28.08 -13.19 11.22
C SER A 20 -26.81 -13.48 10.43
N GLU A 21 -26.78 -13.07 9.17
CA GLU A 21 -25.55 -12.99 8.39
C GLU A 21 -24.57 -12.15 9.22
N SER A 22 -23.59 -12.83 9.81
CA SER A 22 -22.50 -12.17 10.50
C SER A 22 -21.62 -11.64 9.38
N ALA A 23 -21.84 -10.40 8.97
CA ALA A 23 -20.87 -9.72 8.12
C ALA A 23 -19.53 -9.78 8.86
N SER A 24 -18.57 -10.51 8.29
CA SER A 24 -17.20 -10.49 8.80
C SER A 24 -16.62 -9.16 8.36
N ALA A 25 -16.37 -8.26 9.31
CA ALA A 25 -15.58 -7.07 9.01
C ALA A 25 -14.19 -7.53 8.54
N ASP A 26 -13.77 -7.05 7.38
CA ASP A 26 -12.41 -7.29 6.87
C ASP A 26 -11.50 -6.24 7.50
N ASP A 27 -10.47 -6.69 8.24
CA ASP A 27 -9.44 -5.79 8.77
C ASP A 27 -8.51 -5.33 7.63
N TRP A 28 -7.84 -4.20 7.82
CA TRP A 28 -6.81 -3.69 6.90
C TRP A 28 -5.47 -3.49 7.64
N PRO A 29 -4.82 -4.57 8.10
CA PRO A 29 -3.74 -4.49 9.10
C PRO A 29 -2.39 -4.00 8.56
N GLN A 30 -2.25 -3.86 7.24
CA GLN A 30 -0.97 -3.58 6.58
C GLN A 30 -1.16 -2.97 5.18
N TRP A 31 -0.04 -2.66 4.52
CA TRP A 31 0.01 -2.19 3.14
C TRP A 31 -0.81 -3.08 2.20
N LEU A 32 -1.70 -2.48 1.41
CA LEU A 32 -2.59 -3.17 0.47
C LEU A 32 -3.52 -4.23 1.10
N GLY A 33 -3.80 -4.14 2.39
CA GLY A 33 -4.78 -4.98 3.07
C GLY A 33 -4.21 -6.30 3.59
N PRO A 34 -5.06 -7.21 4.08
CA PRO A 34 -4.64 -8.39 4.83
C PRO A 34 -3.73 -9.33 4.02
N GLU A 35 -3.98 -9.45 2.71
CA GLU A 35 -3.20 -10.27 1.78
C GLU A 35 -2.18 -9.46 0.95
N ARG A 36 -2.02 -8.15 1.23
CA ARG A 36 -1.16 -7.21 0.49
C ARG A 36 -1.45 -7.16 -1.02
N ASP A 37 -2.69 -7.42 -1.41
CA ASP A 37 -3.10 -7.58 -2.79
C ASP A 37 -4.03 -6.45 -3.29
N GLY A 38 -4.43 -5.53 -2.43
CA GLY A 38 -5.27 -4.39 -2.78
C GLY A 38 -6.71 -4.81 -3.06
N VAL A 39 -7.18 -5.89 -2.43
CA VAL A 39 -8.55 -6.37 -2.53
C VAL A 39 -9.24 -6.19 -1.18
N TRP A 40 -10.37 -5.50 -1.18
CA TRP A 40 -11.28 -5.38 -0.05
C TRP A 40 -12.36 -6.45 -0.16
N ARG A 41 -12.48 -7.33 0.85
CA ARG A 41 -13.33 -8.54 0.80
C ARG A 41 -14.56 -8.45 1.70
N GLU A 42 -14.93 -7.24 2.12
CA GLU A 42 -16.06 -7.04 3.02
C GLU A 42 -17.40 -6.94 2.27
N ASP A 43 -18.45 -7.53 2.81
CA ASP A 43 -19.79 -7.49 2.23
C ASP A 43 -20.59 -6.25 2.66
N GLY A 44 -21.75 -6.04 2.01
CA GLY A 44 -22.71 -5.02 2.43
C GLY A 44 -22.23 -3.60 2.16
N ILE A 45 -21.47 -3.43 1.07
CA ILE A 45 -20.92 -2.15 0.63
C ILE A 45 -21.85 -1.50 -0.40
N MET A 46 -22.01 -0.18 -0.32
CA MET A 46 -22.73 0.59 -1.32
C MET A 46 -22.14 0.41 -2.73
N ARG A 47 -22.99 0.48 -3.76
CA ARG A 47 -22.59 0.39 -5.17
C ARG A 47 -22.51 1.75 -5.86
N GLU A 48 -23.17 2.75 -5.29
CA GLU A 48 -23.21 4.13 -5.77
C GLU A 48 -23.25 5.04 -4.54
N PHE A 49 -22.61 6.21 -4.62
CA PHE A 49 -22.69 7.20 -3.56
C PHE A 49 -24.02 7.94 -3.58
N PRO A 50 -24.55 8.37 -2.43
CA PRO A 50 -25.62 9.38 -2.37
C PRO A 50 -25.23 10.66 -3.11
N ALA A 51 -26.22 11.46 -3.53
CA ALA A 51 -25.97 12.70 -4.28
C ALA A 51 -25.16 13.73 -3.47
N GLU A 52 -25.32 13.73 -2.15
CA GLU A 52 -24.58 14.53 -1.19
C GLU A 52 -23.19 13.95 -0.83
N GLY A 53 -22.85 12.77 -1.36
CA GLY A 53 -21.68 11.98 -0.99
C GLY A 53 -21.96 11.02 0.17
N PRO A 54 -21.09 10.02 0.39
CA PRO A 54 -21.20 9.11 1.52
C PRO A 54 -21.01 9.87 2.86
N PRO A 55 -21.69 9.47 3.95
CA PRO A 55 -21.60 10.17 5.23
C PRO A 55 -20.18 10.14 5.82
N VAL A 56 -19.65 11.31 6.18
CA VAL A 56 -18.42 11.42 6.99
C VAL A 56 -18.80 11.17 8.46
N LEU A 57 -18.23 10.13 9.06
CA LEU A 57 -18.50 9.77 10.45
C LEU A 57 -17.72 10.64 11.43
N TRP A 58 -16.44 10.88 11.14
CA TRP A 58 -15.57 11.73 11.96
C TRP A 58 -14.37 12.24 11.16
N ARG A 59 -13.72 13.26 11.72
CA ARG A 59 -12.48 13.88 11.24
C ARG A 59 -11.56 14.12 12.44
N THR A 60 -10.30 13.73 12.33
CA THR A 60 -9.31 13.88 13.40
C THR A 60 -8.08 14.63 12.91
N PRO A 61 -7.67 15.73 13.57
CA PRO A 61 -6.44 16.44 13.22
C PRO A 61 -5.20 15.57 13.43
N ILE A 62 -4.34 15.50 12.42
CA ILE A 62 -3.03 14.83 12.45
C ILE A 62 -1.98 15.70 11.75
N GLY A 63 -0.73 15.25 11.74
CA GLY A 63 0.37 15.89 11.01
C GLY A 63 0.55 15.38 9.58
N SER A 64 1.58 15.93 8.92
CA SER A 64 1.91 15.63 7.54
C SER A 64 2.57 14.27 7.35
N GLY A 65 2.44 13.69 6.15
CA GLY A 65 2.92 12.33 5.87
C GLY A 65 2.33 11.71 4.60
N TYR A 66 2.82 10.53 4.25
CA TYR A 66 2.39 9.78 3.06
C TYR A 66 1.88 8.38 3.41
N SER A 67 2.00 7.95 4.67
CA SER A 67 1.52 6.65 5.11
C SER A 67 0.01 6.52 4.96
N GLY A 68 -0.42 5.35 4.47
CA GLY A 68 -1.82 4.95 4.60
C GLY A 68 -2.10 4.41 6.00
N PRO A 69 -3.33 4.53 6.51
CA PRO A 69 -3.70 3.97 7.81
C PRO A 69 -3.78 2.44 7.78
N SER A 70 -3.79 1.83 8.96
CA SER A 70 -4.05 0.40 9.15
C SER A 70 -5.14 0.21 10.18
N ILE A 71 -6.10 -0.68 9.90
CA ILE A 71 -7.30 -0.86 10.71
C ILE A 71 -7.37 -2.30 11.20
N VAL A 72 -7.53 -2.47 12.51
CA VAL A 72 -7.71 -3.78 13.15
C VAL A 72 -8.79 -3.65 14.21
N GLY A 73 -9.94 -4.30 13.98
CA GLY A 73 -11.15 -4.14 14.77
C GLY A 73 -11.54 -2.66 14.89
N ASP A 74 -11.66 -2.17 16.12
CA ASP A 74 -12.07 -0.79 16.42
C ASP A 74 -10.90 0.19 16.53
N ARG A 75 -9.74 -0.11 15.91
CA ARG A 75 -8.53 0.73 16.02
C ARG A 75 -7.98 1.13 14.66
N VAL A 76 -7.64 2.41 14.55
CA VAL A 76 -6.94 2.98 13.39
C VAL A 76 -5.52 3.34 13.80
N TYR A 77 -4.53 2.82 13.10
CA TYR A 77 -3.12 3.12 13.30
C TYR A 77 -2.61 3.96 12.13
N ILE A 78 -1.93 5.05 12.43
CA ILE A 78 -1.39 5.96 11.40
C ILE A 78 -0.09 6.60 11.90
N THR A 79 0.77 7.01 10.98
CA THR A 79 1.99 7.74 11.29
C THR A 79 1.95 9.15 10.72
N ASP A 80 2.52 10.11 11.43
CA ASP A 80 2.65 11.48 10.95
C ASP A 80 3.95 12.14 11.40
N ARG A 81 4.18 13.36 10.92
CA ARG A 81 5.31 14.20 11.32
C ARG A 81 4.83 15.52 11.93
N GLN A 82 5.54 15.96 12.95
CA GLN A 82 5.41 17.29 13.56
C GLN A 82 6.71 18.07 13.42
N LEU A 83 6.64 19.30 12.91
CA LEU A 83 7.81 20.18 12.83
C LEU A 83 8.03 20.90 14.15
N ASN A 84 9.30 21.10 14.51
CA ASN A 84 9.63 21.94 15.65
C ASN A 84 9.19 23.39 15.40
N LYS A 85 8.87 24.12 16.47
CA LYS A 85 8.43 25.52 16.38
C LYS A 85 9.40 26.37 15.57
N GLY A 86 8.89 27.03 14.53
CA GLY A 86 9.67 27.89 13.64
C GLY A 86 10.48 27.15 12.56
N GLN A 87 10.32 25.83 12.45
CA GLN A 87 10.80 25.05 11.31
C GLN A 87 9.71 24.98 10.23
N GLN A 88 10.13 24.88 8.98
CA GLN A 88 9.27 24.65 7.83
C GLN A 88 10.02 23.75 6.85
N ASN A 89 9.28 22.92 6.12
CA ASN A 89 9.85 22.22 4.98
C ASN A 89 10.14 23.23 3.85
N SER A 90 11.12 22.91 3.00
CA SER A 90 11.40 23.67 1.80
C SER A 90 10.27 23.56 0.79
N ASP A 91 9.95 24.65 0.07
CA ASP A 91 9.01 24.61 -1.06
C ASP A 91 9.55 23.77 -2.23
N ASN A 92 10.87 23.54 -2.27
CA ASN A 92 11.48 22.60 -3.19
C ASN A 92 11.48 21.21 -2.55
N ALA A 93 10.61 20.32 -3.02
CA ALA A 93 10.54 18.94 -2.55
C ALA A 93 11.88 18.18 -2.66
N PHE A 94 12.79 18.58 -3.54
CA PHE A 94 14.12 17.97 -3.71
C PHE A 94 15.20 18.53 -2.77
N ASP A 95 14.89 19.55 -1.99
CA ASP A 95 15.79 20.07 -0.97
C ASP A 95 15.89 19.07 0.20
N ARG A 96 17.12 18.75 0.56
CA ARG A 96 17.46 17.77 1.61
C ARG A 96 18.15 18.42 2.80
N SER A 97 18.06 19.75 2.90
CA SER A 97 18.60 20.51 4.03
C SER A 97 18.01 19.99 5.35
N PRO A 98 18.84 19.76 6.38
CA PRO A 98 18.38 19.16 7.62
C PRO A 98 17.22 19.92 8.24
N THR A 99 16.10 19.24 8.48
CA THR A 99 14.91 19.82 9.11
C THR A 99 14.54 19.01 10.35
N VAL A 100 14.42 19.67 11.50
CA VAL A 100 14.21 19.00 12.79
C VAL A 100 12.73 18.97 13.16
N GLY A 101 12.25 17.82 13.63
CA GLY A 101 10.91 17.63 14.14
C GLY A 101 10.81 16.33 14.94
N SER A 102 9.60 15.78 14.99
CA SER A 102 9.30 14.46 15.50
C SER A 102 8.44 13.68 14.51
N GLU A 103 8.58 12.37 14.51
CA GLU A 103 7.57 11.48 13.93
C GLU A 103 6.71 10.91 15.06
N ARG A 104 5.45 10.61 14.75
CA ARG A 104 4.50 10.03 15.68
C ARG A 104 3.85 8.80 15.08
N VAL A 105 3.59 7.82 15.95
CA VAL A 105 2.65 6.72 15.70
C VAL A 105 1.42 6.98 16.56
N LEU A 106 0.26 7.05 15.93
CA LEU A 106 -1.02 7.31 16.59
C LEU A 106 -1.91 6.07 16.51
N CYS A 107 -2.67 5.82 17.56
CA CYS A 107 -3.80 4.91 17.54
C CYS A 107 -5.06 5.70 17.87
N LEU A 108 -6.05 5.65 16.98
CA LEU A 108 -7.35 6.29 17.12
C LEU A 108 -8.41 5.21 17.33
N ASP A 109 -9.49 5.58 18.00
CA ASP A 109 -10.71 4.79 18.05
C ASP A 109 -11.43 4.87 16.70
N ALA A 110 -11.76 3.73 16.11
CA ALA A 110 -12.41 3.69 14.80
C ALA A 110 -13.85 4.21 14.82
N THR A 111 -14.49 4.29 16.00
CA THR A 111 -15.89 4.69 16.13
C THR A 111 -16.08 6.20 16.11
N ASP A 112 -15.19 6.96 16.75
CA ASP A 112 -15.31 8.41 16.91
C ASP A 112 -14.07 9.21 16.51
N GLY A 113 -12.97 8.53 16.13
CA GLY A 113 -11.73 9.14 15.70
C GLY A 113 -10.86 9.68 16.84
N SER A 114 -11.25 9.49 18.10
CA SER A 114 -10.48 9.99 19.25
C SER A 114 -9.12 9.31 19.35
N ILE A 115 -8.07 10.08 19.67
CA ILE A 115 -6.72 9.53 19.85
C ILE A 115 -6.68 8.76 21.18
N LEU A 116 -6.44 7.45 21.09
CA LEU A 116 -6.31 6.55 22.23
C LEU A 116 -4.90 6.59 22.82
N TRP A 117 -3.88 6.65 21.97
CA TRP A 117 -2.49 6.83 22.39
C TRP A 117 -1.64 7.42 21.26
N THR A 118 -0.51 8.01 21.65
CA THR A 118 0.54 8.53 20.76
C THR A 118 1.90 8.06 21.24
N HIS A 119 2.70 7.49 20.35
CA HIS A 119 4.13 7.31 20.51
C HIS A 119 4.84 8.36 19.67
N GLU A 120 5.78 9.12 20.24
CA GLU A 120 6.46 10.22 19.56
C GLU A 120 7.96 10.15 19.82
N TYR A 121 8.76 10.34 18.76
CA TYR A 121 10.22 10.35 18.83
C TYR A 121 10.82 11.48 17.99
N PRO A 122 11.93 12.09 18.43
CA PRO A 122 12.60 13.13 17.66
C PRO A 122 13.18 12.54 16.37
N CYS A 123 12.95 13.20 15.24
CA CYS A 123 13.41 12.72 13.94
C CYS A 123 13.90 13.90 13.09
N LYS A 124 15.16 13.83 12.65
CA LYS A 124 15.79 14.85 11.80
C LYS A 124 15.81 14.38 10.36
N TYR A 125 15.08 15.08 9.51
CA TYR A 125 14.98 14.74 8.09
C TYR A 125 16.16 15.30 7.29
N THR A 126 16.71 14.46 6.42
CA THR A 126 17.79 14.71 5.44
C THR A 126 17.46 14.10 4.07
N ILE A 127 16.17 13.91 3.85
CA ILE A 127 15.55 13.25 2.70
C ILE A 127 14.76 14.25 1.86
N SER A 128 14.48 13.86 0.63
CA SER A 128 13.59 14.56 -0.28
C SER A 128 12.13 14.22 0.03
N TYR A 129 11.19 15.08 -0.36
CA TYR A 129 9.77 14.99 -0.02
C TYR A 129 9.54 14.92 1.49
N ALA A 130 10.00 15.94 2.21
CA ALA A 130 10.07 15.93 3.68
C ALA A 130 8.71 16.04 4.41
N ALA A 131 7.56 15.73 3.80
CA ALA A 131 6.26 15.86 4.47
C ALA A 131 6.11 14.93 5.68
N GLY A 132 6.52 13.66 5.58
CA GLY A 132 6.45 12.77 6.74
C GLY A 132 6.68 11.29 6.42
N PRO A 133 6.35 10.38 7.36
CA PRO A 133 6.53 8.94 7.19
C PRO A 133 5.71 8.40 6.01
N ARG A 134 6.20 7.34 5.36
CA ARG A 134 5.67 6.80 4.10
C ARG A 134 5.13 5.38 4.20
N THR A 135 5.52 4.66 5.25
CA THR A 135 5.09 3.27 5.42
C THR A 135 3.81 3.21 6.26
N SER A 136 2.82 2.49 5.76
CA SER A 136 1.68 2.07 6.59
C SER A 136 2.18 1.21 7.76
N PRO A 137 1.65 1.41 8.99
CA PRO A 137 1.87 0.48 10.09
C PRO A 137 1.55 -0.96 9.69
N LEU A 138 2.24 -1.93 10.28
CA LEU A 138 1.87 -3.34 10.20
C LEU A 138 1.39 -3.78 11.59
N VAL A 139 0.17 -4.29 11.68
CA VAL A 139 -0.46 -4.66 12.94
C VAL A 139 -0.67 -6.17 12.99
N ALA A 140 -0.07 -6.85 13.96
CA ALA A 140 -0.18 -8.29 14.13
C ALA A 140 0.12 -8.69 15.58
N ASP A 141 -0.56 -9.73 16.07
CA ASP A 141 -0.26 -10.37 17.37
C ASP A 141 -0.20 -9.40 18.55
N GLY A 142 -1.08 -8.39 18.57
CA GLY A 142 -1.11 -7.36 19.61
C GLY A 142 0.06 -6.36 19.55
N LYS A 143 0.77 -6.29 18.43
CA LYS A 143 1.91 -5.40 18.17
C LYS A 143 1.68 -4.53 16.94
N VAL A 144 2.34 -3.38 16.91
CA VAL A 144 2.38 -2.47 15.77
C VAL A 144 3.84 -2.26 15.38
N TYR A 145 4.15 -2.56 14.13
CA TYR A 145 5.46 -2.36 13.54
C TYR A 145 5.43 -1.14 12.61
N THR A 146 6.35 -0.21 12.79
CA THR A 146 6.42 1.01 11.98
C THR A 146 7.84 1.27 11.52
N LEU A 147 8.00 1.74 10.28
CA LEU A 147 9.28 2.17 9.73
C LEU A 147 9.21 3.67 9.38
N GLY A 148 9.88 4.49 10.19
CA GLY A 148 10.00 5.93 10.01
C GLY A 148 10.75 6.30 8.73
N ALA A 149 10.57 7.54 8.25
CA ALA A 149 11.15 7.95 6.98
C ALA A 149 12.69 7.98 6.98
N GLU A 150 13.28 8.06 8.16
CA GLU A 150 14.72 8.14 8.41
C GLU A 150 15.31 6.81 8.90
N GLY A 151 14.53 5.71 8.91
CA GLY A 151 15.03 4.38 9.25
C GLY A 151 14.80 3.96 10.70
N ASP A 152 13.97 4.70 11.43
CA ASP A 152 13.56 4.38 12.79
C ASP A 152 12.53 3.24 12.75
N LEU A 153 12.95 2.01 13.05
CA LEU A 153 12.09 0.83 13.05
C LEU A 153 11.64 0.53 14.48
N TYR A 154 10.33 0.58 14.72
CA TYR A 154 9.74 0.35 16.04
C TYR A 154 8.82 -0.86 16.03
N CYS A 155 8.82 -1.57 17.14
CA CYS A 155 7.73 -2.47 17.54
C CYS A 155 7.10 -1.93 18.82
N LEU A 156 5.80 -1.65 18.76
CA LEU A 156 5.01 -1.10 19.85
C LEU A 156 3.96 -2.10 20.31
N ASP A 157 3.60 -2.07 21.59
CA ASP A 157 2.40 -2.72 22.09
C ASP A 157 1.16 -2.04 21.48
N ALA A 158 0.32 -2.79 20.76
CA ALA A 158 -0.78 -2.22 19.97
C ALA A 158 -1.87 -1.56 20.82
N LYS A 159 -1.97 -1.93 22.10
CA LYS A 159 -2.97 -1.41 23.03
C LYS A 159 -2.52 -0.09 23.67
N THR A 160 -1.23 0.03 23.97
CA THR A 160 -0.69 1.11 24.82
C THR A 160 0.26 2.05 24.09
N GLY A 161 0.75 1.69 22.89
CA GLY A 161 1.75 2.47 22.15
C GLY A 161 3.14 2.45 22.78
N LYS A 162 3.37 1.61 23.80
CA LYS A 162 4.67 1.51 24.46
C LYS A 162 5.66 0.76 23.57
N PRO A 163 6.90 1.25 23.40
CA PRO A 163 7.91 0.52 22.66
C PRO A 163 8.26 -0.78 23.37
N LEU A 164 8.24 -1.88 22.62
CA LEU A 164 8.71 -3.19 23.02
C LEU A 164 10.18 -3.36 22.64
N TRP A 165 10.53 -2.92 21.43
CA TRP A 165 11.91 -2.80 20.93
C TRP A 165 11.97 -1.76 19.80
N SER A 166 13.17 -1.27 19.49
CA SER A 166 13.43 -0.38 18.35
C SER A 166 14.81 -0.63 17.73
N ARG A 167 14.98 -0.19 16.48
CA ARG A 167 16.22 -0.22 15.71
C ARG A 167 16.40 1.09 14.95
N GLU A 168 17.64 1.51 14.79
CA GLU A 168 18.02 2.71 14.05
C GLU A 168 18.78 2.27 12.79
N LEU A 169 18.05 1.95 11.72
CA LEU A 169 18.61 1.21 10.58
C LEU A 169 19.81 1.89 9.92
N LYS A 170 19.86 3.23 9.91
CA LYS A 170 21.02 3.98 9.40
C LYS A 170 22.27 3.75 10.23
N GLU A 171 22.12 3.72 11.55
CA GLU A 171 23.22 3.55 12.49
C GLU A 171 23.64 2.08 12.56
N ASP A 172 22.66 1.18 12.67
CA ASP A 172 22.87 -0.27 12.76
C ASP A 172 23.61 -0.84 11.53
N TYR A 173 23.41 -0.24 10.35
CA TYR A 173 23.97 -0.72 9.07
C TYR A 173 24.95 0.26 8.40
N ASP A 174 25.35 1.33 9.09
CA ASP A 174 26.28 2.37 8.60
C ASP A 174 25.93 2.87 7.19
N MET A 175 24.68 3.32 7.02
CA MET A 175 24.15 3.78 5.73
C MET A 175 23.33 5.06 5.85
N PRO A 176 23.36 5.95 4.83
CA PRO A 176 22.55 7.17 4.82
C PRO A 176 21.11 6.87 4.42
N ALA A 177 20.15 7.66 4.91
CA ALA A 177 18.75 7.54 4.46
C ALA A 177 18.66 7.55 2.91
N PRO A 178 17.83 6.68 2.32
CA PRO A 178 17.56 6.73 0.88
C PRO A 178 17.08 8.12 0.46
N VAL A 179 17.35 8.52 -0.78
CA VAL A 179 17.03 9.88 -1.27
C VAL A 179 15.57 10.27 -0.99
N TRP A 180 14.63 9.35 -1.17
CA TRP A 180 13.19 9.57 -0.94
C TRP A 180 12.70 9.09 0.43
N GLY A 181 13.60 8.74 1.36
CA GLY A 181 13.29 8.13 2.65
C GLY A 181 12.97 6.64 2.57
N PHE A 182 12.88 5.99 3.72
CA PHE A 182 12.44 4.60 3.80
C PHE A 182 10.94 4.50 3.47
N ALA A 183 10.62 3.73 2.42
CA ALA A 183 9.24 3.53 1.94
C ALA A 183 8.88 2.06 1.67
N GLY A 184 9.83 1.14 1.85
CA GLY A 184 9.59 -0.30 1.74
C GLY A 184 8.81 -0.81 2.94
N HIS A 185 7.50 -0.97 2.79
CA HIS A 185 6.59 -1.44 3.83
C HIS A 185 7.04 -2.79 4.40
N PRO A 186 7.34 -2.92 5.70
CA PRO A 186 7.73 -4.18 6.31
C PRO A 186 6.74 -5.31 6.01
N LEU A 187 7.25 -6.54 5.95
CA LEU A 187 6.48 -7.76 5.74
C LEU A 187 6.68 -8.69 6.92
N LEU A 188 5.59 -9.24 7.47
CA LEU A 188 5.67 -10.26 8.50
C LEU A 188 5.54 -11.66 7.88
N ASP A 189 6.45 -12.57 8.21
CA ASP A 189 6.43 -13.98 7.83
C ASP A 189 6.78 -14.90 9.02
N GLY A 190 5.77 -15.39 9.72
CA GLY A 190 5.97 -16.10 10.99
C GLY A 190 6.67 -15.20 12.01
N ASP A 191 7.86 -15.59 12.46
CA ASP A 191 8.65 -14.80 13.42
C ASP A 191 9.56 -13.76 12.76
N ARG A 192 9.51 -13.60 11.43
CA ARG A 192 10.39 -12.71 10.66
C ARG A 192 9.66 -11.43 10.26
N LEU A 193 10.14 -10.29 10.74
CA LEU A 193 9.82 -8.97 10.21
C LEU A 193 10.87 -8.61 9.15
N ILE A 194 10.50 -8.70 7.88
CA ILE A 194 11.37 -8.49 6.72
C ILE A 194 11.26 -7.04 6.27
N CYS A 195 12.40 -6.34 6.22
CA CYS A 195 12.51 -4.93 5.85
C CYS A 195 13.49 -4.74 4.70
N LEU A 196 13.23 -3.71 3.88
CA LEU A 196 14.28 -3.12 3.05
C LEU A 196 15.09 -2.16 3.90
N VAL A 197 16.39 -2.43 4.02
CA VAL A 197 17.30 -1.63 4.85
C VAL A 197 18.26 -0.85 3.94
N GLY A 198 19.16 -1.56 3.27
CA GLY A 198 20.21 -0.95 2.45
C GLY A 198 21.59 -1.25 3.00
N GLY A 199 22.63 -0.87 2.26
CA GLY A 199 24.02 -1.20 2.60
C GLY A 199 24.49 -2.54 2.02
N LYS A 200 25.76 -2.86 2.27
CA LYS A 200 26.43 -4.02 1.68
C LYS A 200 26.01 -5.31 2.39
N GLY A 201 25.30 -6.18 1.69
CA GLY A 201 24.81 -7.46 2.20
C GLY A 201 23.52 -7.34 3.01
N SER A 202 22.92 -6.16 3.06
CA SER A 202 21.80 -5.81 3.94
C SER A 202 20.69 -5.06 3.21
N VAL A 203 20.55 -5.23 1.90
CA VAL A 203 19.40 -4.65 1.19
C VAL A 203 18.09 -5.22 1.73
N ALA A 204 18.02 -6.53 1.93
CA ALA A 204 16.91 -7.19 2.61
C ALA A 204 17.40 -7.77 3.94
N VAL A 205 16.65 -7.52 5.02
CA VAL A 205 16.99 -8.01 6.36
C VAL A 205 15.72 -8.54 7.01
N ALA A 206 15.80 -9.73 7.62
CA ALA A 206 14.76 -10.22 8.52
C ALA A 206 15.19 -10.00 9.96
N PHE A 207 14.31 -9.38 10.73
CA PHE A 207 14.42 -9.25 12.17
C PHE A 207 13.46 -10.22 12.86
N ASN A 208 13.80 -10.68 14.06
CA ASN A 208 12.86 -11.36 14.92
C ASN A 208 11.75 -10.37 15.32
N LYS A 209 10.50 -10.73 15.06
CA LYS A 209 9.34 -9.86 15.30
C LYS A 209 9.13 -9.45 16.76
N ASP A 210 9.65 -10.24 17.71
CA ASP A 210 9.44 -10.02 19.15
C ASP A 210 10.64 -9.36 19.84
N THR A 211 11.85 -9.46 19.27
CA THR A 211 13.09 -8.94 19.88
C THR A 211 13.80 -7.87 19.05
N GLY A 212 13.53 -7.77 17.74
CA GLY A 212 14.26 -6.91 16.82
C GLY A 212 15.66 -7.42 16.45
N GLU A 213 16.07 -8.60 16.92
CA GLU A 213 17.37 -9.19 16.58
C GLU A 213 17.42 -9.59 15.10
N GLU A 214 18.55 -9.37 14.43
CA GLU A 214 18.74 -9.81 13.04
C GLU A 214 18.74 -11.34 12.97
N ILE A 215 17.91 -11.92 12.09
CA ILE A 215 17.87 -13.35 11.79
C ILE A 215 18.75 -13.66 10.59
N TRP A 216 18.55 -12.91 9.50
CA TRP A 216 19.34 -13.01 8.28
C TRP A 216 19.36 -11.68 7.55
N ARG A 217 20.36 -11.51 6.68
CA ARG A 217 20.46 -10.40 5.73
C ARG A 217 20.95 -10.89 4.37
N SER A 218 20.54 -10.21 3.32
CA SER A 218 20.84 -10.60 1.94
C SER A 218 20.90 -9.41 0.99
N LEU A 219 21.46 -9.67 -0.18
CA LEU A 219 21.60 -8.77 -1.34
C LEU A 219 22.49 -7.53 -1.09
N SER A 220 23.02 -6.97 -2.17
CA SER A 220 23.80 -5.73 -2.16
C SER A 220 23.39 -4.87 -3.35
N ALA A 221 23.14 -3.59 -3.09
CA ALA A 221 22.81 -2.61 -4.11
C ALA A 221 23.27 -1.22 -3.65
N ALA A 222 23.39 -0.29 -4.59
CA ALA A 222 23.73 1.10 -4.27
C ALA A 222 22.65 1.79 -3.42
N GLU A 223 21.39 1.40 -3.61
CA GLU A 223 20.21 1.87 -2.89
C GLU A 223 19.29 0.66 -2.62
N PRO A 224 18.57 0.62 -1.49
CA PRO A 224 17.66 -0.51 -1.19
C PRO A 224 16.44 -0.55 -2.13
N GLY A 225 16.08 0.58 -2.73
CA GLY A 225 14.80 0.74 -3.43
C GLY A 225 13.66 1.05 -2.45
N TYR A 226 12.44 1.09 -2.97
CA TYR A 226 11.25 1.53 -2.21
C TYR A 226 10.13 0.50 -2.21
N CYS A 227 10.36 -0.62 -2.90
CA CYS A 227 9.38 -1.64 -3.19
C CYS A 227 9.08 -2.45 -1.93
N PRO A 228 7.82 -2.58 -1.50
CA PRO A 228 7.46 -3.51 -0.44
C PRO A 228 7.94 -4.93 -0.75
N PRO A 229 8.57 -5.65 0.21
CA PRO A 229 8.80 -7.09 0.10
C PRO A 229 7.46 -7.82 -0.05
N MET A 230 7.44 -8.84 -0.92
CA MET A 230 6.26 -9.68 -1.18
C MET A 230 6.64 -11.15 -1.14
N ILE A 231 5.76 -12.03 -0.66
CA ILE A 231 5.94 -13.47 -0.77
C ILE A 231 4.89 -14.04 -1.72
N TYR A 232 5.35 -14.85 -2.66
CA TYR A 232 4.50 -15.52 -3.64
C TYR A 232 4.89 -16.98 -3.81
N GLU A 233 3.92 -17.82 -4.14
CA GLU A 233 4.14 -19.17 -4.69
C GLU A 233 4.31 -19.07 -6.21
N LEU A 234 5.51 -19.30 -6.72
CA LEU A 234 5.85 -19.16 -8.15
C LEU A 234 6.81 -20.28 -8.53
N GLY A 235 6.58 -20.94 -9.67
CA GLY A 235 7.35 -22.11 -10.10
C GLY A 235 7.27 -23.26 -9.10
N GLY A 236 6.13 -23.41 -8.41
CA GLY A 236 5.94 -24.42 -7.36
C GLY A 236 6.76 -24.18 -6.08
N ARG A 237 7.26 -22.96 -5.87
CA ARG A 237 8.08 -22.60 -4.71
C ARG A 237 7.58 -21.32 -4.05
N ARG A 238 7.51 -21.34 -2.71
CA ARG A 238 7.34 -20.16 -1.87
C ARG A 238 8.60 -19.31 -1.89
N GLN A 239 8.52 -18.09 -2.37
CA GLN A 239 9.68 -17.22 -2.49
C GLN A 239 9.37 -15.77 -2.12
N LEU A 240 10.33 -15.15 -1.44
CA LEU A 240 10.36 -13.73 -1.13
C LEU A 240 10.88 -12.96 -2.35
N VAL A 241 10.04 -12.09 -2.89
CA VAL A 241 10.39 -11.17 -3.97
C VAL A 241 10.93 -9.87 -3.38
N ILE A 242 12.18 -9.56 -3.72
CA ILE A 242 12.84 -8.29 -3.39
C ILE A 242 13.24 -7.57 -4.67
N TRP A 243 12.76 -6.34 -4.84
CA TRP A 243 13.11 -5.50 -5.98
C TRP A 243 13.85 -4.23 -5.55
N HIS A 244 15.17 -4.30 -5.64
CA HIS A 244 16.05 -3.14 -5.50
C HIS A 244 16.36 -2.56 -6.89
N PRO A 245 16.94 -1.35 -7.01
CA PRO A 245 17.02 -0.62 -8.27
C PRO A 245 17.94 -1.18 -9.35
N GLN A 246 18.52 -2.37 -9.14
CA GLN A 246 19.43 -3.01 -10.07
C GLN A 246 18.96 -4.42 -10.47
N ALA A 247 18.05 -5.05 -9.71
CA ALA A 247 17.55 -6.39 -9.99
C ALA A 247 16.24 -6.71 -9.26
N VAL A 248 15.42 -7.56 -9.88
CA VAL A 248 14.32 -8.29 -9.22
C VAL A 248 14.88 -9.63 -8.75
N ASN A 249 14.62 -10.01 -7.51
CA ASN A 249 15.21 -11.19 -6.88
C ASN A 249 14.13 -12.07 -6.27
N GLY A 250 14.34 -13.38 -6.30
CA GLY A 250 13.59 -14.36 -5.52
C GLY A 250 14.49 -15.01 -4.49
N LEU A 251 14.07 -14.97 -3.24
CA LEU A 251 14.82 -15.45 -2.08
C LEU A 251 14.02 -16.51 -1.32
N ASP A 252 14.72 -17.35 -0.57
CA ASP A 252 14.12 -18.11 0.51
C ASP A 252 13.67 -17.14 1.63
N PRO A 253 12.37 -17.08 1.97
CA PRO A 253 11.91 -16.18 3.04
C PRO A 253 12.44 -16.57 4.44
N VAL A 254 12.81 -17.83 4.65
CA VAL A 254 13.31 -18.35 5.93
C VAL A 254 14.78 -18.05 6.13
N THR A 255 15.60 -18.22 5.08
CA THR A 255 17.07 -18.15 5.19
C THR A 255 17.69 -16.90 4.57
N GLY A 256 16.95 -16.20 3.69
CA GLY A 256 17.49 -15.10 2.88
C GLY A 256 18.39 -15.55 1.72
N GLU A 257 18.51 -16.85 1.47
CA GLU A 257 19.27 -17.40 0.34
C GLU A 257 18.64 -16.95 -0.98
N VAL A 258 19.47 -16.49 -1.92
CA VAL A 258 19.01 -16.03 -3.23
C VAL A 258 18.80 -17.25 -4.13
N PHE A 259 17.56 -17.47 -4.57
CA PHE A 259 17.24 -18.47 -5.58
C PHE A 259 17.61 -17.98 -6.98
N TRP A 260 17.27 -16.73 -7.28
CA TRP A 260 17.51 -16.12 -8.58
C TRP A 260 17.55 -14.58 -8.50
N SER A 261 18.22 -13.97 -9.47
CA SER A 261 18.29 -12.51 -9.65
C SER A 261 18.21 -12.18 -11.14
N ILE A 262 17.22 -11.38 -11.53
CA ILE A 262 17.06 -10.87 -12.89
C ILE A 262 17.45 -9.39 -12.92
N PRO A 263 18.51 -9.00 -13.67
CA PRO A 263 18.93 -7.61 -13.76
C PRO A 263 17.84 -6.69 -14.32
N PHE A 264 17.53 -5.63 -13.57
CA PHE A 264 16.62 -4.58 -13.98
C PHE A 264 17.03 -3.26 -13.34
N SER A 265 17.88 -2.51 -14.03
CA SER A 265 18.32 -1.18 -13.60
C SER A 265 17.22 -0.16 -13.80
N VAL A 266 16.89 0.59 -12.74
CA VAL A 266 15.92 1.68 -12.80
C VAL A 266 16.53 3.02 -12.40
N LYS A 267 16.10 4.08 -13.08
CA LYS A 267 16.58 5.45 -12.87
C LYS A 267 16.10 6.00 -11.53
N ALA A 268 16.96 6.80 -10.89
CA ALA A 268 16.69 7.49 -9.61
C ALA A 268 16.27 6.56 -8.46
N GLY A 269 16.58 5.26 -8.56
CA GLY A 269 16.25 4.28 -7.52
C GLY A 269 14.77 3.91 -7.44
N MET A 270 13.90 4.41 -8.34
CA MET A 270 12.44 4.42 -8.15
C MET A 270 11.76 3.07 -8.42
N THR A 271 12.04 2.06 -7.59
CA THR A 271 11.25 0.82 -7.48
C THR A 271 10.09 1.02 -6.51
N ILE A 272 9.01 1.65 -6.94
CA ILE A 272 7.92 2.08 -6.03
C ILE A 272 6.74 1.09 -6.04
N ALA A 273 6.23 0.75 -7.23
CA ALA A 273 5.07 -0.11 -7.36
C ALA A 273 5.33 -1.52 -6.82
N THR A 274 4.33 -2.08 -6.13
CA THR A 274 4.40 -3.45 -5.58
C THR A 274 4.39 -4.48 -6.73
N PRO A 275 5.31 -5.48 -6.74
CA PRO A 275 5.29 -6.56 -7.71
C PRO A 275 3.98 -7.33 -7.66
N ARG A 276 3.41 -7.64 -8.82
CA ARG A 276 2.10 -8.31 -8.92
C ARG A 276 2.24 -9.71 -9.50
N LYS A 277 1.65 -10.68 -8.81
CA LYS A 277 1.50 -12.05 -9.32
C LYS A 277 0.26 -12.16 -10.20
N ALA A 278 0.36 -12.89 -11.30
CA ALA A 278 -0.77 -13.29 -12.13
C ALA A 278 -0.53 -14.72 -12.65
N GLY A 279 -1.20 -15.71 -12.06
CA GLY A 279 -0.86 -17.11 -12.30
C GLY A 279 0.60 -17.40 -11.90
N GLU A 280 1.36 -17.98 -12.83
CA GLU A 280 2.81 -18.25 -12.72
C GLU A 280 3.68 -17.10 -13.25
N ARG A 281 3.16 -15.87 -13.28
CA ARG A 281 3.87 -14.70 -13.77
C ARG A 281 4.04 -13.65 -12.69
N LEU A 282 5.14 -12.90 -12.78
CA LEU A 282 5.47 -11.79 -11.90
C LEU A 282 5.69 -10.53 -12.73
N PHE A 283 4.86 -9.52 -12.48
CA PHE A 283 4.89 -8.22 -13.14
C PHE A 283 5.47 -7.15 -12.23
N VAL A 284 6.37 -6.33 -12.76
CA VAL A 284 6.90 -5.13 -12.10
C VAL A 284 6.84 -3.94 -13.06
N SER A 285 6.68 -2.73 -12.54
CA SER A 285 6.62 -1.50 -13.35
C SER A 285 7.36 -0.35 -12.66
N ALA A 286 8.20 0.35 -13.42
CA ALA A 286 8.98 1.50 -12.96
C ALA A 286 8.66 2.74 -13.78
N PHE A 287 8.88 3.90 -13.17
CA PHE A 287 8.53 5.20 -13.73
C PHE A 287 9.22 5.51 -15.07
N TYR A 288 10.56 5.49 -15.11
CA TYR A 288 11.27 5.78 -16.35
C TYR A 288 11.41 4.54 -17.22
N ASP A 289 11.79 3.40 -16.62
CA ASP A 289 12.30 2.22 -17.30
C ASP A 289 11.23 1.17 -17.64
N GLY A 290 9.96 1.56 -17.47
CA GLY A 290 8.80 0.78 -17.89
C GLY A 290 8.61 -0.51 -17.11
N PRO A 291 7.81 -1.44 -17.66
CA PRO A 291 7.51 -2.69 -17.00
C PRO A 291 8.34 -3.88 -17.48
N MET A 292 8.34 -4.94 -16.68
CA MET A 292 8.90 -6.24 -16.99
C MET A 292 7.95 -7.34 -16.52
N LEU A 293 7.77 -8.38 -17.33
CA LEU A 293 7.02 -9.58 -16.98
C LEU A 293 7.94 -10.79 -17.00
N LEU A 294 7.97 -11.49 -15.87
CA LEU A 294 8.70 -12.74 -15.67
C LEU A 294 7.72 -13.90 -15.60
N GLY A 295 8.10 -15.05 -16.17
CA GLY A 295 7.29 -16.27 -16.19
C GLY A 295 8.01 -17.44 -15.52
N PHE A 296 7.25 -18.28 -14.82
CA PHE A 296 7.73 -19.43 -14.08
C PHE A 296 7.18 -20.76 -14.64
N GLU A 297 6.41 -20.71 -15.73
CA GLU A 297 5.69 -21.86 -16.30
C GLU A 297 6.61 -23.02 -16.73
N ASN A 298 7.83 -22.72 -17.17
CA ASN A 298 8.78 -23.71 -17.73
C ASN A 298 10.07 -23.86 -16.92
N SER A 299 10.17 -23.24 -15.75
CA SER A 299 11.44 -23.15 -15.02
C SER A 299 11.45 -23.93 -13.72
N GLU A 300 12.49 -24.74 -13.52
CA GLU A 300 12.75 -25.43 -12.26
C GLU A 300 13.41 -24.53 -11.20
N SER A 301 13.91 -23.33 -11.56
CA SER A 301 14.61 -22.46 -10.59
C SER A 301 14.77 -20.96 -10.92
N VAL A 302 14.81 -20.54 -12.19
CA VAL A 302 15.05 -19.14 -12.60
C VAL A 302 13.98 -18.69 -13.61
N PRO A 303 13.25 -17.60 -13.37
CA PRO A 303 12.18 -17.20 -14.28
C PRO A 303 12.66 -16.81 -15.68
N ASP A 304 11.82 -17.08 -16.67
CA ASP A 304 12.00 -16.60 -18.04
C ASP A 304 11.57 -15.13 -18.14
N LEU A 305 12.32 -14.33 -18.91
CA LEU A 305 11.86 -13.01 -19.32
C LEU A 305 10.82 -13.18 -20.44
N ILE A 306 9.55 -12.93 -20.14
CA ILE A 306 8.48 -13.03 -21.13
C ILE A 306 8.50 -11.80 -22.04
N TRP A 307 8.51 -10.61 -21.45
CA TRP A 307 8.71 -9.36 -22.17
C TRP A 307 9.16 -8.25 -21.21
N ARG A 308 9.69 -7.16 -21.79
CA ARG A 308 10.05 -5.94 -21.09
C ARG A 308 9.70 -4.72 -21.95
N GLY A 309 9.41 -3.58 -21.32
CA GLY A 309 9.39 -2.30 -22.00
C GLY A 309 10.79 -1.87 -22.45
N GLU A 310 10.83 -1.05 -23.49
CA GLU A 310 12.05 -0.53 -24.12
C GLU A 310 12.23 0.97 -23.84
N SER A 311 11.20 1.65 -23.32
CA SER A 311 11.27 3.08 -23.02
C SER A 311 11.98 3.36 -21.69
N HIS A 312 12.78 4.43 -21.71
CA HIS A 312 13.43 5.03 -20.54
C HIS A 312 12.92 6.47 -20.28
N SER A 313 11.67 6.76 -20.69
CA SER A 313 11.07 8.09 -20.67
C SER A 313 9.82 8.13 -19.78
N GLU A 314 9.71 9.17 -18.95
CA GLU A 314 8.46 9.45 -18.23
C GLU A 314 7.34 9.95 -19.15
N ARG A 315 7.64 10.43 -20.36
CA ARG A 315 6.66 11.00 -21.32
C ARG A 315 6.35 10.06 -22.47
N ASN A 316 7.40 9.58 -23.12
CA ASN A 316 7.29 8.70 -24.28
C ASN A 316 7.24 7.24 -23.82
N THR A 317 6.21 6.90 -23.05
CA THR A 317 6.03 5.58 -22.44
C THR A 317 5.54 4.59 -23.50
N ASP A 318 6.20 3.45 -23.64
CA ASP A 318 5.79 2.38 -24.57
C ASP A 318 4.76 1.43 -23.95
N LYS A 319 4.83 1.20 -22.64
CA LYS A 319 3.90 0.35 -21.87
C LYS A 319 3.36 1.09 -20.63
N LEU A 320 3.13 0.37 -19.53
CA LEU A 320 2.74 0.96 -18.25
C LEU A 320 3.97 1.38 -17.45
N HIS A 321 4.11 2.68 -17.24
CA HIS A 321 5.18 3.30 -16.46
C HIS A 321 4.57 3.83 -15.15
N ALA A 322 4.33 2.93 -14.21
CA ALA A 322 3.70 3.27 -12.95
C ALA A 322 4.68 4.02 -12.04
N VAL A 323 4.12 4.92 -11.22
CA VAL A 323 4.89 5.68 -10.22
C VAL A 323 4.48 5.23 -8.82
N MET A 324 3.44 5.84 -8.24
CA MET A 324 2.99 5.53 -6.87
C MET A 324 1.84 4.51 -6.84
N SER A 325 1.01 4.47 -7.89
CA SER A 325 -0.04 3.46 -8.05
C SER A 325 0.57 2.09 -8.24
N THR A 326 0.23 1.15 -7.36
CA THR A 326 0.44 -0.27 -7.63
C THR A 326 -0.56 -0.73 -8.69
N PRO A 327 -0.13 -1.32 -9.82
CA PRO A 327 -1.05 -1.84 -10.83
C PRO A 327 -1.87 -3.02 -10.30
N PHE A 328 -3.07 -3.22 -10.83
CA PHE A 328 -3.90 -4.39 -10.58
C PHE A 328 -3.87 -5.31 -11.80
N ILE A 329 -3.98 -6.62 -11.61
CA ILE A 329 -4.01 -7.60 -12.70
C ILE A 329 -5.19 -8.53 -12.50
N GLU A 330 -6.06 -8.62 -13.51
CA GLU A 330 -7.28 -9.42 -13.49
C GLU A 330 -7.56 -9.93 -14.91
N ASP A 331 -7.97 -11.19 -15.03
CA ASP A 331 -8.43 -11.81 -16.28
C ASP A 331 -7.51 -11.64 -17.50
N GLY A 332 -6.19 -11.60 -17.27
CA GLY A 332 -5.19 -11.45 -18.33
C GLY A 332 -4.93 -10.00 -18.75
N TYR A 333 -5.39 -9.02 -17.97
CA TYR A 333 -5.19 -7.60 -18.23
C TYR A 333 -4.56 -6.90 -17.03
N ILE A 334 -3.74 -5.89 -17.31
CA ILE A 334 -3.10 -5.03 -16.32
C ILE A 334 -3.80 -3.68 -16.32
N TYR A 335 -4.21 -3.21 -15.15
CA TYR A 335 -4.78 -1.88 -14.93
C TYR A 335 -3.85 -1.05 -14.06
N GLY A 336 -3.52 0.18 -14.47
CA GLY A 336 -2.68 1.03 -13.64
C GLY A 336 -2.51 2.44 -14.16
N VAL A 337 -2.00 3.31 -13.29
CA VAL A 337 -1.79 4.73 -13.59
C VAL A 337 -0.35 4.97 -14.05
N GLY A 338 -0.21 5.56 -15.23
CA GLY A 338 1.07 5.98 -15.81
C GLY A 338 1.60 7.28 -15.25
N SER A 339 2.83 7.61 -15.65
CA SER A 339 3.63 8.79 -15.32
C SER A 339 2.90 10.14 -15.18
N TYR A 340 1.87 10.37 -15.99
CA TYR A 340 1.13 11.63 -16.05
C TYR A 340 -0.37 11.42 -15.84
N GLY A 341 -0.73 10.43 -15.01
CA GLY A 341 -2.13 10.19 -14.61
C GLY A 341 -2.94 9.38 -15.62
N GLN A 342 -2.31 8.79 -16.63
CA GLN A 342 -2.99 7.93 -17.58
C GLN A 342 -3.42 6.63 -16.92
N LEU A 343 -4.71 6.45 -16.62
CA LEU A 343 -5.23 5.13 -16.29
C LEU A 343 -5.23 4.30 -17.57
N ARG A 344 -4.57 3.14 -17.55
CA ARG A 344 -4.40 2.29 -18.74
C ARG A 344 -4.86 0.88 -18.46
N CYS A 345 -5.34 0.22 -19.50
CA CYS A 345 -5.41 -1.24 -19.60
C CYS A 345 -4.38 -1.73 -20.59
N LEU A 346 -3.62 -2.77 -20.19
CA LEU A 346 -2.70 -3.48 -21.06
C LEU A 346 -3.08 -4.96 -21.10
N ASP A 347 -2.84 -5.61 -22.24
CA ASP A 347 -2.82 -7.06 -22.33
C ASP A 347 -1.61 -7.61 -21.53
N LEU A 348 -1.84 -8.55 -20.62
CA LEU A 348 -0.78 -9.13 -19.79
C LEU A 348 0.23 -9.93 -20.62
N ALA A 349 -0.21 -10.62 -21.67
CA ALA A 349 0.65 -11.51 -22.44
C ALA A 349 1.65 -10.74 -23.31
N THR A 350 1.30 -9.54 -23.80
CA THR A 350 2.13 -8.75 -24.72
C THR A 350 2.61 -7.42 -24.12
N GLY A 351 1.93 -6.93 -23.08
CA GLY A 351 2.09 -5.57 -22.57
C GLY A 351 1.64 -4.50 -23.56
N GLU A 352 0.82 -4.85 -24.56
CA GLU A 352 0.20 -3.89 -25.48
C GLU A 352 -0.87 -3.08 -24.75
N ARG A 353 -0.90 -1.77 -24.99
CA ARG A 353 -1.95 -0.90 -24.44
C ARG A 353 -3.26 -1.13 -25.20
N ILE A 354 -4.30 -1.52 -24.47
CA ILE A 354 -5.65 -1.71 -24.99
C ILE A 354 -6.40 -0.37 -25.00
N TRP A 355 -6.36 0.34 -23.87
CA TRP A 355 -6.96 1.66 -23.76
C TRP A 355 -6.23 2.55 -22.75
N GLU A 356 -6.54 3.84 -22.81
CA GLU A 356 -6.09 4.88 -21.89
C GLU A 356 -7.25 5.82 -21.57
N ASP A 357 -7.36 6.25 -20.31
CA ASP A 357 -8.34 7.21 -19.83
C ASP A 357 -7.68 8.14 -18.79
N LEU A 358 -8.18 9.37 -18.69
CA LEU A 358 -7.65 10.40 -17.77
C LEU A 358 -8.64 10.77 -16.66
N ARG A 359 -9.91 10.34 -16.77
CA ARG A 359 -11.01 10.75 -15.87
C ARG A 359 -10.78 10.33 -14.43
N ALA A 360 -10.20 9.15 -14.19
CA ALA A 360 -9.97 8.65 -12.84
C ALA A 360 -8.99 9.53 -12.03
N THR A 361 -7.98 10.09 -12.69
CA THR A 361 -6.96 10.95 -12.05
C THR A 361 -7.26 12.44 -12.18
N GLY A 362 -8.14 12.83 -13.11
CA GLY A 362 -8.42 14.22 -13.44
C GLY A 362 -7.26 14.93 -14.16
N SER A 363 -6.29 14.16 -14.69
CA SER A 363 -5.16 14.67 -15.47
C SER A 363 -5.64 15.33 -16.77
N THR A 364 -4.97 16.40 -17.22
CA THR A 364 -5.32 17.06 -18.49
C THR A 364 -4.76 16.33 -19.71
N GLY A 365 -3.80 15.43 -19.50
CA GLY A 365 -3.10 14.71 -20.56
C GLY A 365 -1.95 15.51 -21.19
N ASP A 366 -1.65 16.70 -20.69
CA ASP A 366 -0.52 17.50 -21.15
C ASP A 366 0.79 16.96 -20.55
N LEU A 367 1.52 16.18 -21.36
CA LEU A 367 2.83 15.61 -21.00
C LEU A 367 3.92 16.66 -20.73
N HIS A 368 3.68 17.93 -21.07
CA HIS A 368 4.56 19.05 -20.76
C HIS A 368 4.10 19.85 -19.55
N SER A 369 2.87 19.63 -19.07
CA SER A 369 2.38 20.25 -17.86
C SER A 369 3.13 19.73 -16.64
N ARG A 370 3.53 20.65 -15.76
CA ARG A 370 4.11 20.27 -14.46
C ARG A 370 3.04 19.72 -13.52
N THR A 371 1.78 20.13 -13.67
CA THR A 371 0.69 19.76 -12.76
C THR A 371 0.19 18.34 -13.00
N ASP A 372 0.36 17.79 -14.20
CA ASP A 372 -0.03 16.40 -14.50
C ASP A 372 1.07 15.40 -14.14
N ARG A 373 2.30 15.88 -13.94
CA ARG A 373 3.44 15.00 -13.65
C ARG A 373 3.26 14.32 -12.29
N TRP A 374 3.30 12.98 -12.31
CA TRP A 374 3.01 12.11 -11.17
C TRP A 374 1.57 12.18 -10.67
N ALA A 375 0.62 12.56 -11.54
CA ALA A 375 -0.78 12.41 -11.22
C ALA A 375 -1.11 10.95 -10.89
N ASN A 376 -1.83 10.73 -9.79
CA ASN A 376 -1.95 9.41 -9.17
C ASN A 376 -3.39 9.06 -8.77
N ALA A 377 -3.68 7.76 -8.78
CA ALA A 377 -4.83 7.19 -8.11
C ALA A 377 -4.50 5.77 -7.63
N PHE A 378 -5.01 5.39 -6.46
CA PHE A 378 -4.85 4.06 -5.88
C PHE A 378 -6.05 3.20 -6.24
N LEU A 379 -5.80 2.00 -6.79
CA LEU A 379 -6.84 1.06 -7.23
C LEU A 379 -7.06 -0.02 -6.17
N ILE A 380 -8.27 -0.12 -5.63
CA ILE A 380 -8.67 -1.15 -4.67
C ILE A 380 -9.84 -1.94 -5.23
N LYS A 381 -9.64 -3.23 -5.43
CA LYS A 381 -10.64 -4.13 -5.97
C LYS A 381 -11.66 -4.48 -4.88
N HIS A 382 -12.94 -4.50 -5.24
CA HIS A 382 -14.02 -4.97 -4.40
C HIS A 382 -15.05 -5.66 -5.29
N GLU A 383 -15.26 -6.97 -5.09
CA GLU A 383 -16.18 -7.79 -5.91
C GLU A 383 -15.96 -7.65 -7.43
N ASP A 384 -16.88 -6.99 -8.13
CA ASP A 384 -16.90 -6.76 -9.57
C ASP A 384 -16.39 -5.36 -9.97
N ARG A 385 -16.06 -4.52 -8.99
CA ARG A 385 -15.74 -3.10 -9.19
C ARG A 385 -14.45 -2.69 -8.47
N TYR A 386 -14.08 -1.44 -8.67
CA TYR A 386 -12.91 -0.82 -8.08
C TYR A 386 -13.32 0.44 -7.32
N PHE A 387 -12.78 0.58 -6.11
CA PHE A 387 -12.68 1.84 -5.38
C PHE A 387 -11.36 2.50 -5.76
N ILE A 388 -11.44 3.66 -6.38
CA ILE A 388 -10.29 4.43 -6.87
C ILE A 388 -10.17 5.71 -6.07
N ALA A 389 -9.14 5.81 -5.22
CA ALA A 389 -8.85 7.02 -4.46
C ALA A 389 -7.81 7.84 -5.22
N ASN A 390 -8.19 9.01 -5.73
CA ASN A 390 -7.29 9.86 -6.51
C ASN A 390 -6.63 10.94 -5.65
N GLU A 391 -5.58 11.54 -6.20
CA GLU A 391 -4.82 12.58 -5.49
C GLU A 391 -5.57 13.92 -5.34
N GLN A 392 -6.70 14.09 -6.01
CA GLN A 392 -7.55 15.27 -5.88
C GLN A 392 -8.47 15.17 -4.66
N GLY A 393 -8.47 14.04 -3.94
CA GLY A 393 -9.31 13.84 -2.76
C GLY A 393 -10.62 13.11 -3.03
N ASP A 394 -10.80 12.62 -4.26
CA ASP A 394 -12.00 11.88 -4.63
C ASP A 394 -11.87 10.39 -4.33
N LEU A 395 -12.99 9.78 -3.97
CA LEU A 395 -13.21 8.35 -4.08
C LEU A 395 -14.18 8.08 -5.22
N ILE A 396 -13.83 7.14 -6.08
CA ILE A 396 -14.58 6.78 -7.27
C ILE A 396 -14.92 5.29 -7.21
N ILE A 397 -16.15 4.93 -7.58
CA ILE A 397 -16.56 3.56 -7.86
C ILE A 397 -16.57 3.39 -9.37
N ALA A 398 -15.83 2.40 -9.89
CA ALA A 398 -15.73 2.17 -11.32
C ALA A 398 -15.55 0.69 -11.67
N GLU A 399 -15.93 0.33 -12.88
CA GLU A 399 -15.57 -0.95 -13.50
C GLU A 399 -14.36 -0.74 -14.42
N LEU A 400 -13.38 -1.65 -14.30
CA LEU A 400 -12.21 -1.69 -15.17
C LEU A 400 -12.27 -2.99 -15.96
N THR A 401 -12.48 -2.90 -17.26
CA THR A 401 -12.53 -4.05 -18.16
C THR A 401 -11.69 -3.80 -19.40
N PRO A 402 -11.40 -4.80 -20.25
CA PRO A 402 -10.73 -4.57 -21.53
C PRO A 402 -11.52 -3.66 -22.49
N ALA A 403 -12.82 -3.48 -22.26
CA ALA A 403 -13.65 -2.58 -23.05
C ALA A 403 -13.46 -1.10 -22.67
N GLY A 404 -13.04 -0.81 -21.43
CA GLY A 404 -12.78 0.56 -20.99
C GLY A 404 -12.85 0.76 -19.48
N TYR A 405 -12.76 2.04 -19.10
CA TYR A 405 -13.07 2.57 -17.78
C TYR A 405 -14.52 3.07 -17.76
N GLU A 406 -15.35 2.46 -16.91
CA GLU A 406 -16.73 2.88 -16.66
C GLU A 406 -16.86 3.41 -15.24
N GLU A 407 -17.01 4.73 -15.11
CA GLU A 407 -17.25 5.39 -13.83
C GLU A 407 -18.72 5.20 -13.43
N ILE A 408 -18.95 4.60 -12.26
CA ILE A 408 -20.29 4.42 -11.69
C ILE A 408 -20.65 5.62 -10.81
N SER A 409 -19.74 6.02 -9.93
CA SER A 409 -20.01 7.09 -8.96
C SER A 409 -18.73 7.75 -8.49
N ARG A 410 -18.82 9.02 -8.06
CA ARG A 410 -17.70 9.79 -7.53
C ARG A 410 -18.17 10.67 -6.38
N ALA A 411 -17.37 10.70 -5.32
CA ALA A 411 -17.56 11.63 -4.21
C ALA A 411 -16.23 12.25 -3.80
N HIS A 412 -16.23 13.55 -3.56
CA HIS A 412 -15.09 14.27 -3.00
C HIS A 412 -15.08 14.10 -1.47
N LEU A 413 -14.03 13.49 -0.91
CA LEU A 413 -14.00 13.13 0.52
C LEU A 413 -13.11 14.06 1.36
N ILE A 414 -11.97 14.47 0.82
CA ILE A 414 -10.94 15.20 1.57
C ILE A 414 -10.21 16.20 0.68
N GLU A 415 -9.90 17.37 1.21
CA GLU A 415 -9.19 18.39 0.44
C GLU A 415 -7.70 18.03 0.30
N PRO A 416 -7.10 18.18 -0.90
CA PRO A 416 -5.66 18.08 -1.07
C PRO A 416 -4.97 19.32 -0.49
N ASP A 417 -3.90 19.12 0.30
CA ASP A 417 -3.25 20.20 1.06
C ASP A 417 -1.72 20.23 0.95
N ASN A 418 -1.08 19.15 0.48
CA ASN A 418 0.35 19.12 0.18
C ASN A 418 0.63 19.70 -1.21
N THR A 419 1.61 20.62 -1.34
CA THR A 419 1.93 21.22 -2.65
C THR A 419 3.03 20.44 -3.36
N MET A 420 2.68 19.73 -4.44
CA MET A 420 3.63 18.99 -5.26
C MET A 420 3.50 19.35 -6.74
N ALA A 421 4.64 19.56 -7.40
CA ALA A 421 4.73 19.91 -8.81
C ALA A 421 3.84 21.10 -9.25
N GLY A 422 3.53 22.02 -8.33
CA GLY A 422 2.72 23.21 -8.58
C GLY A 422 1.21 23.03 -8.39
N ARG A 423 0.75 21.90 -7.83
CA ARG A 423 -0.65 21.67 -7.44
C ARG A 423 -0.76 21.09 -6.03
N LYS A 424 -1.97 21.08 -5.48
CA LYS A 424 -2.26 20.38 -4.23
C LYS A 424 -2.50 18.88 -4.50
N VAL A 425 -2.06 18.00 -3.59
CA VAL A 425 -2.21 16.55 -3.70
C VAL A 425 -2.56 15.88 -2.38
N VAL A 426 -3.21 14.72 -2.50
CA VAL A 426 -3.29 13.65 -1.49
C VAL A 426 -2.51 12.44 -2.01
N TRP A 427 -1.34 12.17 -1.44
CA TRP A 427 -0.49 11.03 -1.81
C TRP A 427 -0.38 10.01 -0.68
N SER A 428 -1.50 9.75 -0.01
CA SER A 428 -1.64 8.72 1.01
C SER A 428 -2.54 7.61 0.49
N HIS A 429 -2.17 6.36 0.77
CA HIS A 429 -2.98 5.22 0.37
C HIS A 429 -4.22 5.11 1.29
N PRO A 430 -5.44 4.87 0.77
CA PRO A 430 -6.61 4.65 1.61
C PRO A 430 -6.55 3.30 2.34
N ALA A 431 -7.38 3.11 3.35
CA ALA A 431 -7.63 1.79 3.92
C ALA A 431 -9.13 1.55 4.05
N PHE A 432 -9.54 0.28 3.94
CA PHE A 432 -10.94 -0.13 3.91
C PHE A 432 -11.17 -1.20 4.96
N ALA A 433 -12.09 -0.95 5.88
CA ALA A 433 -12.46 -1.89 6.93
C ALA A 433 -13.77 -1.44 7.58
N ASN A 434 -14.51 -2.36 8.19
CA ASN A 434 -15.76 -2.06 8.91
C ASN A 434 -16.80 -1.31 8.05
N ARG A 435 -16.86 -1.61 6.76
CA ARG A 435 -17.70 -0.96 5.73
C ARG A 435 -17.41 0.53 5.62
N ARG A 436 -16.17 0.94 5.87
CA ARG A 436 -15.72 2.33 5.87
C ARG A 436 -14.46 2.48 5.04
N VAL A 437 -14.22 3.69 4.56
CA VAL A 437 -12.91 4.11 4.05
C VAL A 437 -12.27 5.09 5.03
N TYR A 438 -10.98 4.92 5.22
CA TYR A 438 -10.11 5.80 5.99
C TYR A 438 -9.11 6.45 5.04
N LEU A 439 -9.10 7.78 5.01
CA LEU A 439 -8.28 8.57 4.10
C LEU A 439 -7.68 9.77 4.85
N ARG A 440 -6.47 10.18 4.49
CA ARG A 440 -5.77 11.25 5.22
C ARG A 440 -5.06 12.24 4.30
N ASN A 441 -5.10 13.52 4.64
CA ASN A 441 -4.27 14.57 4.06
C ASN A 441 -3.28 15.09 5.13
N ASP A 442 -2.47 16.10 4.83
CA ASP A 442 -1.38 16.51 5.71
C ASP A 442 -1.84 17.15 7.04
N ASN A 443 -3.15 17.35 7.22
CA ASN A 443 -3.72 18.00 8.41
C ASN A 443 -4.81 17.16 9.13
N GLU A 444 -5.41 16.16 8.48
CA GLU A 444 -6.48 15.35 9.06
C GLU A 444 -6.54 13.93 8.48
N ILE A 445 -7.10 13.02 9.26
CA ILE A 445 -7.61 11.72 8.82
C ILE A 445 -9.12 11.69 9.00
N ILE A 446 -9.83 11.11 8.04
CA ILE A 446 -11.28 11.02 8.04
C ILE A 446 -11.73 9.56 7.98
N CYS A 447 -12.93 9.30 8.49
CA CYS A 447 -13.64 8.04 8.32
C CYS A 447 -14.99 8.30 7.64
N VAL A 448 -15.26 7.55 6.59
CA VAL A 448 -16.46 7.71 5.76
C VAL A 448 -17.20 6.37 5.69
N ASP A 449 -18.50 6.41 5.90
CA ASP A 449 -19.37 5.24 5.85
C ASP A 449 -19.64 4.82 4.40
N LEU A 450 -19.34 3.56 4.09
CA LEU A 450 -19.57 2.90 2.81
C LEU A 450 -20.57 1.75 2.93
N ALA A 451 -21.24 1.59 4.07
CA ALA A 451 -22.27 0.58 4.24
C ALA A 451 -23.43 0.80 3.26
N LYS A 452 -23.95 -0.31 2.74
CA LYS A 452 -25.19 -0.32 1.95
C LYS A 452 -26.34 0.19 2.83
N PRO A 453 -27.20 1.09 2.32
CA PRO A 453 -28.38 1.59 3.03
C PRO A 453 -29.36 0.52 3.48
#